data_AF-A0A2S0HX25-F1
#
_entry.id   AF-A0A2S0HX25-F1
#
_cell.length_a   1.000
_cell.length_b   1.000
_cell.length_c   1.000
_cell.angle_alpha   90.00
_cell.angle_beta   90.00
_cell.angle_gamma   90.00
#
_symmetry.space_group_name_H-M   'P 1'
#
loop_
_entity.id
_entity.type
_entity.pdbx_description
1 polymer ?
#
loop_
_entity_poly.entity_id
_entity_poly.type
_entity_poly.pdbx_seq_one_letter_code
_entity_poly.pdbx_strand_id
1 'polypeptide(L)' 'MSIIYVLVSISVIVALGFFIAFVVSVRKGQYDDTYTPSIRMLFEDEIVKDPNKDQPIETNDKH' A
#
# COMPACT_ATOMS: atom_id res chain seq x y z
N MET A 1 -31.34 -28.11 25.90
CA MET A 1 -30.77 -26.79 26.29
C MET A 1 -29.24 -26.76 26.32
N SER A 2 -28.53 -27.72 25.69
CA SER A 2 -27.06 -27.74 25.63
C SER A 2 -26.50 -27.13 24.33
N ILE A 3 -27.27 -27.22 23.24
CA ILE A 3 -26.87 -26.76 21.90
C ILE A 3 -26.51 -25.27 21.87
N ILE A 4 -27.15 -24.46 22.73
CA ILE A 4 -26.91 -23.02 22.82
C ILE A 4 -25.48 -22.72 23.25
N TYR A 5 -24.88 -23.51 24.14
CA TYR A 5 -23.51 -23.31 24.59
C TYR A 5 -22.50 -23.59 23.47
N VAL A 6 -22.79 -24.58 22.63
CA VAL A 6 -21.95 -24.91 21.46
C VAL A 6 -22.04 -23.79 20.41
N LEU A 7 -23.26 -23.34 20.10
CA LEU A 7 -23.51 -22.26 19.14
C LEU A 7 -22.82 -20.95 19.56
N VAL A 8 -22.95 -20.56 20.83
CA VAL A 8 -22.31 -19.35 21.37
C VAL A 8 -20.79 -19.48 21.35
N SER A 9 -20.23 -20.64 21.71
CA SER A 9 -18.78 -20.84 21.71
C SER A 9 -18.20 -20.72 20.29
N ILE A 10 -18.85 -21.34 19.30
CA ILE A 10 -18.41 -21.27 17.90
C ILE A 10 -18.53 -19.84 17.36
N SER A 11 -19.62 -19.11 17.68
CA SER A 11 -19.80 -17.74 17.19
C SER A 11 -18.73 -16.80 17.72
N VAL A 12 -18.36 -16.92 19.00
CA VAL A 12 -17.31 -16.12 19.62
C VAL A 12 -15.94 -16.43 19.01
N ILE A 13 -15.62 -17.70 18.76
CA ILE A 13 -14.35 -18.10 18.12
C ILE A 13 -14.24 -17.48 16.72
N VAL A 14 -15.30 -17.59 15.92
CA VAL A 14 -15.34 -17.02 14.57
C VAL A 14 -15.20 -15.50 14.61
N ALA A 15 -15.92 -14.84 15.52
CA ALA A 15 -15.84 -13.39 15.71
C ALA A 15 -14.43 -12.92 16.09
N LEU A 16 -13.77 -13.62 17.03
CA LEU A 16 -12.39 -13.32 17.41
C LEU A 16 -11.41 -13.55 16.25
N GLY A 17 -11.60 -14.63 15.48
CA GLY A 17 -10.78 -14.92 14.30
C GLY A 17 -10.84 -13.79 13.27
N PHE A 18 -12.05 -13.35 12.91
CA PHE A 18 -12.24 -12.22 12.00
C PHE A 18 -11.69 -10.91 12.57
N PHE A 19 -11.86 -10.67 13.87
CA PHE A 19 -11.35 -9.48 14.53
C PHE A 19 -9.81 -9.41 14.50
N ILE A 20 -9.13 -10.52 14.80
CA ILE A 20 -7.66 -10.59 14.73
C ILE A 20 -7.18 -10.39 13.28
N ALA A 21 -7.82 -11.06 12.32
CA ALA A 21 -7.50 -10.91 10.90
C ALA A 21 -7.67 -9.44 10.44
N PHE A 22 -8.75 -8.79 10.87
CA PHE A 22 -8.99 -7.37 10.61
C PHE A 22 -7.86 -6.49 11.17
N VAL A 23 -7.49 -6.65 12.44
CA VAL A 23 -6.41 -5.87 13.06
C VAL A 23 -5.07 -6.11 12.35
N VAL A 24 -4.75 -7.35 12.00
CA VAL A 24 -3.53 -7.68 11.24
C VAL A 24 -3.54 -7.00 9.87
N SER A 25 -4.67 -7.03 9.15
CA SER A 25 -4.80 -6.38 7.84
C SER A 25 -4.55 -4.86 7.93
N VAL A 26 -5.14 -4.20 8.92
CA VAL A 26 -4.96 -2.76 9.15
C VAL A 26 -3.51 -2.44 9.50
N ARG A 27 -2.89 -3.23 10.38
CA ARG A 27 -1.48 -3.05 10.79
C ARG A 27 -0.48 -3.36 9.68
N LYS A 28 -0.84 -4.22 8.72
CA LYS A 28 0.01 -4.58 7.57
C LYS A 28 0.17 -3.44 6.58
N GLY A 29 -0.43 -2.27 6.83
CA GLY A 29 -0.18 -1.08 6.03
C GLY A 29 -0.76 -1.18 4.63
N GLN A 30 -1.86 -1.93 4.43
CA GLN A 30 -2.60 -1.87 3.16
C GLN A 30 -3.07 -0.46 2.79
N TYR A 31 -3.05 0.46 3.76
CA TYR A 31 -3.39 1.87 3.58
C TYR A 31 -2.17 2.77 3.31
N ASP A 32 -0.96 2.22 3.22
CA ASP A 32 0.27 3.01 3.05
C ASP A 32 0.40 3.57 1.61
N ASP A 33 -0.35 3.01 0.66
CA ASP A 33 -0.45 3.51 -0.72
C ASP A 33 -1.51 4.62 -0.85
N THR A 34 -1.46 5.61 0.04
CA THR A 34 -2.35 6.79 0.01
C THR A 34 -1.87 7.87 -0.98
N TYR A 35 -0.65 7.72 -1.51
CA TYR A 35 -0.08 8.63 -2.50
C TYR A 35 -0.33 8.12 -3.91
N THR A 36 -1.45 8.54 -4.49
CA THR A 36 -1.84 8.20 -5.85
C THR A 36 -0.72 8.55 -6.84
N PRO A 37 -0.35 7.65 -7.78
CA PRO A 37 0.69 7.91 -8.78
C PRO A 37 0.47 9.20 -9.59
N SER A 38 -0.79 9.61 -9.77
CA SER A 38 -1.16 10.86 -10.43
C SER A 38 -0.71 12.13 -9.68
N ILE A 39 -0.66 12.10 -8.34
CA ILE A 39 -0.20 13.22 -7.50
C ILE A 39 1.32 13.34 -7.60
N ARG A 40 2.00 12.19 -7.52
CA ARG A 40 3.44 12.10 -7.68
C ARG A 40 3.89 12.67 -9.03
N MET A 41 3.21 12.28 -10.12
CA MET A 41 3.50 12.79 -11.46
C MET A 41 3.22 14.30 -11.60
N LEU A 42 2.14 14.81 -11.00
CA LEU A 42 1.79 16.25 -11.08
C LEU A 42 2.80 17.17 -10.37
N PHE A 43 3.44 16.69 -9.29
CA PHE A 43 4.35 17.49 -8.46
C PHE A 43 5.84 17.18 -8.71
N GLU A 44 6.17 16.07 -9.36
CA GLU A 44 7.54 15.79 -9.83
C GLU A 44 7.91 16.62 -11.08
N ASP A 45 6.92 16.98 -11.91
CA ASP A 45 7.11 17.81 -13.11
C ASP A 45 7.35 19.31 -12.79
N GLU A 46 7.01 19.77 -11.58
CA GLU A 46 7.15 21.19 -11.19
C GLU A 46 8.49 21.51 -10.50
N ILE A 47 9.24 20.50 -10.05
CA ILE A 47 10.58 20.71 -9.46
C ILE A 47 11.61 20.75 -10.59
N VAL A 48 11.70 21.89 -11.26
CA VAL A 48 12.83 22.25 -12.12
C VAL A 48 14.10 22.28 -11.27
N LYS A 49 14.83 21.17 -11.23
CA LYS A 49 16.26 21.16 -10.87
C LYS A 49 17.06 21.42 -12.13
N ASP A 50 17.29 22.70 -12.43
CA ASP A 50 18.49 23.07 -13.17
C ASP A 50 19.55 23.49 -12.14
N PRO A 51 20.66 22.77 -12.09
CA PRO A 51 21.91 23.48 -12.30
C PRO A 51 22.90 22.58 -13.02
N ASN A 52 22.99 22.69 -14.34
CA ASN A 52 24.23 22.52 -15.11
C ASN A 52 25.25 21.49 -14.55
N LYS A 53 25.12 20.21 -14.99
CA LYS A 53 26.03 19.03 -14.87
C LYS A 53 25.25 17.81 -14.34
N ASP A 54 25.20 16.66 -14.99
CA ASP A 54 26.24 15.97 -15.74
C ASP A 54 25.63 15.18 -16.92
N GLN A 55 26.03 15.54 -18.14
CA GLN A 55 25.93 14.72 -19.36
C GLN A 55 27.23 13.90 -19.51
N PRO A 56 27.24 12.71 -20.16
CA PRO A 56 26.89 12.59 -21.58
C PRO A 56 26.05 11.36 -21.98
N ILE A 57 25.01 11.63 -22.77
CA ILE A 57 24.43 10.64 -23.67
C ILE A 57 25.34 10.61 -24.92
N GLU A 58 26.17 9.58 -25.06
CA GLU A 58 26.81 9.24 -26.33
C GLU A 58 25.76 8.63 -27.27
N THR A 59 25.19 9.46 -28.14
CA THR A 59 24.50 8.96 -29.33
C THR A 59 25.54 8.79 -30.44
N ASN A 60 26.02 7.56 -30.61
CA ASN A 60 26.81 7.18 -31.78
C ASN A 60 25.87 7.05 -32.99
N ASP A 61 25.60 8.16 -33.67
CA ASP A 61 25.08 8.17 -35.04
C ASP A 61 26.21 8.60 -36.00
N LYS A 62 26.88 7.60 -36.56
CA LYS A 62 27.62 7.70 -37.84
C LYS A 62 27.56 6.35 -38.56
N HIS A 63 26.52 6.14 -39.36
CA HIS A 63 26.57 5.89 -40.80
C HIS A 63 25.22 5.37 -41.30
#